data_AF-A0A923BGH3-F1
#
_entry.id   AF-A0A923BGH3-F1
#
_cell.length_a   1.000
_cell.length_b   1.000
_cell.length_c   1.000
_cell.angle_alpha   90.00
_cell.angle_beta   90.00
_cell.angle_gamma   90.00
#
_symmetry.space_group_name_H-M   'P 1'
#
loop_
_entity.id
_entity.type
_entity.pdbx_description
1 polymer ?
#
loop_
_entity_poly.entity_id
_entity_poly.type
_entity_poly.pdbx_seq_one_letter_code
_entity_poly.pdbx_strand_id
1 'polypeptide(L)' 'MHSFLLFSPEVAAARTAGKPVVALESTIISHGMPYPQNVHTAREVEQVIRDA' A
#
# COMPACT_ATOMS: atom_id res chain seq x y z
N MET A 1 5.98 -20.92 7.91
CA MET A 1 6.33 -19.97 6.82
C MET A 1 5.07 -19.75 5.99
N HIS A 2 4.69 -18.50 5.73
CA HIS A 2 3.54 -18.18 4.90
C HIS A 2 3.93 -18.26 3.42
N SER A 3 3.94 -19.47 2.85
CA SER A 3 4.33 -19.71 1.44
C SER A 3 3.48 -18.95 0.41
N PHE A 4 2.38 -18.32 0.84
CA PHE A 4 1.46 -17.55 -0.01
C PHE A 4 1.55 -16.03 0.20
N LEU A 5 2.43 -15.55 1.08
CA LEU A 5 2.58 -14.11 1.35
C LEU A 5 3.91 -13.60 0.82
N LEU A 6 3.82 -12.63 -0.09
CA LEU A 6 4.95 -11.91 -0.63
C LEU A 6 4.87 -10.45 -0.19
N PHE A 7 5.93 -9.98 0.46
CA PHE A 7 6.09 -8.56 0.80
C PHE A 7 7.02 -7.91 -0.21
N SER A 8 6.76 -6.64 -0.55
CA SER A 8 7.74 -5.85 -1.30
C SER A 8 9.02 -5.66 -0.48
N PRO A 9 10.18 -5.39 -1.13
CA PRO A 9 11.43 -5.15 -0.41
C PRO A 9 11.33 -4.04 0.65
N GLU A 10 10.59 -2.96 0.34
CA GLU A 10 10.36 -1.84 1.25
C GLU A 10 9.58 -2.26 2.50
N VAL A 11 8.45 -2.96 2.32
CA VAL A 11 7.62 -3.41 3.44
C VAL A 11 8.35 -4.44 4.29
N ALA A 12 9.11 -5.35 3.66
CA ALA A 12 9.94 -6.30 4.38
C ALA A 12 10.98 -5.59 5.26
N ALA A 13 11.68 -4.59 4.71
CA ALA A 13 12.68 -3.80 5.44
C ALA A 13 12.04 -2.99 6.59
N ALA A 14 10.90 -2.34 6.35
CA ALA A 14 10.16 -1.59 7.37
C ALA A 14 9.77 -2.49 8.55
N ARG A 15 9.26 -3.70 8.28
CA ARG A 15 8.89 -4.67 9.31
C ARG A 15 10.09 -5.14 10.12
N THR A 16 11.22 -5.47 9.47
CA THR A 16 12.45 -5.86 10.17
C THR A 16 12.99 -4.74 11.05
N ALA A 17 12.86 -3.48 10.62
CA ALA A 17 13.27 -2.30 11.37
C ALA A 17 12.26 -1.85 12.45
N GLY A 18 11.13 -2.55 12.61
CA GLY A 18 10.07 -2.15 13.55
C GLY A 18 9.38 -0.82 13.19
N LYS A 19 9.49 -0.37 11.93
CA LYS A 19 8.83 0.84 11.45
C LYS A 19 7.32 0.62 11.30
N PRO A 20 6.49 1.66 11.50
CA PRO A 20 5.05 1.56 11.25
C PRO A 20 4.78 1.24 9.78
N VAL A 21 3.79 0.38 9.53
CA VAL A 21 3.32 0.00 8.20
C VAL A 21 1.80 0.10 8.17
N VAL A 22 1.27 0.79 7.16
CA VAL A 22 -0.17 0.93 6.92
C VAL A 22 -0.53 0.10 5.69
N ALA A 23 -1.55 -0.75 5.81
CA ALA A 23 -2.09 -1.52 4.69
C ALA A 23 -3.19 -0.72 3.97
N LEU A 24 -3.19 -0.75 2.64
CA LEU A 24 -4.22 -0.16 1.78
C LEU A 24 -4.94 -1.26 1.00
N GLU A 25 -6.25 -1.10 0.80
CA GLU A 25 -7.06 -2.07 0.05
C GLU A 25 -7.03 -1.82 -1.46
N SER A 26 -7.20 -2.88 -2.26
CA SER A 26 -7.24 -2.80 -3.71
C SER A 26 -8.65 -2.68 -4.30
N THR A 27 -9.69 -3.05 -3.55
CA THR A 27 -11.09 -3.06 -4.06
C THR A 27 -11.54 -1.66 -4.45
N ILE A 28 -11.26 -0.64 -3.63
CA ILE A 28 -11.56 0.77 -3.97
C ILE A 28 -10.86 1.23 -5.26
N ILE A 29 -9.67 0.72 -5.55
CA ILE A 29 -8.91 1.06 -6.77
C ILE A 29 -9.57 0.42 -7.99
N SER A 30 -9.91 -0.86 -7.92
CA SER A 30 -10.43 -1.60 -9.08
C SER A 30 -11.91 -1.33 -9.36
N HIS A 31 -12.73 -1.16 -8.32
CA HIS A 31 -14.20 -1.12 -8.45
C HIS A 31 -14.85 0.08 -7.76
N GLY A 32 -14.12 0.80 -6.89
CA GLY A 32 -14.68 1.90 -6.11
C GLY A 32 -14.56 3.28 -6.77
N MET A 33 -13.69 3.43 -7.78
CA MET A 33 -13.43 4.72 -8.43
C MET A 33 -13.24 4.56 -9.94
N PRO A 34 -13.67 5.54 -10.74
CA PRO A 34 -13.39 5.56 -12.17
C PRO A 34 -11.89 5.77 -12.45
N TYR A 35 -11.45 5.30 -13.61
CA TYR A 35 -10.15 5.66 -14.15
C TYR A 35 -10.20 7.08 -14.75
N PRO A 36 -9.18 7.94 -14.55
CA PRO A 36 -7.88 7.68 -13.91
C PRO A 36 -7.82 7.95 -12.40
N GLN A 37 -8.93 8.38 -11.78
CA GLN A 37 -8.97 8.79 -10.37
C GLN A 37 -8.53 7.66 -9.44
N ASN A 38 -8.89 6.42 -9.72
CA ASN A 38 -8.47 5.27 -8.93
C ASN A 38 -6.94 5.17 -8.73
N VAL A 39 -6.16 5.31 -9.81
CA VAL A 39 -4.69 5.23 -9.77
C VAL A 39 -4.10 6.47 -9.11
N HIS A 40 -4.66 7.65 -9.37
CA HIS A 40 -4.20 8.90 -8.76
C HIS A 40 -4.41 8.88 -7.25
N THR A 41 -5.63 8.57 -6.80
CA THR A 41 -5.96 8.49 -5.37
C THR A 41 -5.12 7.44 -4.66
N ALA A 42 -4.89 6.26 -5.26
CA ALA A 42 -4.04 5.24 -4.66
C ALA A 42 -2.61 5.76 -4.38
N ARG A 43 -2.01 6.48 -5.33
CA ARG A 43 -0.68 7.08 -5.18
C ARG A 43 -0.66 8.23 -4.19
N GLU A 44 -1.68 9.08 -4.21
CA GLU A 44 -1.80 10.20 -3.27
C GLU A 44 -1.89 9.70 -1.82
N VAL A 45 -2.69 8.67 -1.57
CA VAL A 45 -2.81 8.07 -0.23
C VAL A 45 -1.50 7.41 0.22
N GLU A 46 -0.78 6.72 -0.68
CA GLU A 46 0.56 6.21 -0.37
C GLU A 46 1.51 7.34 0.04
N GLN A 47 1.46 8.50 -0.64
CA GLN A 47 2.31 9.64 -0.30
C GLN A 47 1.93 10.27 1.04
N VAL A 48 0.63 10.47 1.31
CA VAL A 48 0.13 11.01 2.59
C VAL A 48 0.63 10.18 3.78
N ILE A 49 0.69 8.86 3.64
CA ILE A 49 1.21 7.97 4.71
C ILE A 49 2.71 8.15 4.90
N ARG A 50 3.46 8.42 3.84
CA ARG A 50 4.92 8.62 3.89
C ARG A 50 5.30 9.97 4.50
N ASP A 51 4.44 10.96 4.38
CA ASP A 51 4.66 12.32 4.86
C ASP A 51 4.31 12.51 6.36
N ALA A 52 3.65 11.52 6.99
CA ALA A 52 3.23 11.52 8.39
C ALA A 52 4.30 10.95 9.35
#